data_AF-A0A9D6SAK3-F1
#
_entry.id   AF-A0A9D6SAK3-F1
#
_cell.length_a   1.000
_cell.length_b   1.000
_cell.length_c   1.000
_cell.angle_alpha   90.00
_cell.angle_beta   90.00
_cell.angle_gamma   90.00
#
_symmetry.space_group_name_H-M   'P 1'
#
loop_
_entity.id
_entity.type
_entity.pdbx_description
1 polymer ?
#
loop_
_entity_poly.entity_id
_entity_poly.type
_entity_poly.pdbx_seq_one_letter_code
_entity_poly.pdbx_strand_id
1 'polypeptide(L)' 'DAGANLVIGHHPHVVQEVEEYRGGTIAYSLGNFVFDQNFSDETRGGLVLEVEVKNGEVVRVSEHRIFMNESYQPELVTGN' A
#
# COMPACT_ATOMS: atom_id res chain seq x y z
N ASP A 1 19.56 -1.54 8.71
CA ASP A 1 19.18 -2.01 7.36
C ASP A 1 20.31 -2.74 6.69
N ALA A 2 19.98 -3.87 6.06
CA ALA A 2 20.91 -4.68 5.28
C ALA A 2 21.09 -4.18 3.83
N GLY A 3 20.84 -2.88 3.59
CA GLY A 3 20.93 -2.25 2.26
C GLY A 3 19.67 -2.36 1.40
N ALA A 4 18.49 -2.57 1.99
CA ALA A 4 17.24 -2.63 1.23
C ALA A 4 16.78 -1.24 0.75
N ASN A 5 16.39 -1.12 -0.52
CA ASN A 5 15.81 0.11 -1.09
C ASN A 5 14.29 0.18 -0.94
N LEU A 6 13.65 -0.94 -0.59
CA LEU A 6 12.21 -1.04 -0.39
C LEU A 6 11.90 -2.10 0.67
N VAL A 7 11.06 -1.74 1.64
CA VAL A 7 10.50 -2.64 2.65
C VAL A 7 8.98 -2.56 2.57
N ILE A 8 8.32 -3.71 2.43
CA ILE A 8 6.86 -3.80 2.41
C ILE A 8 6.42 -4.67 3.57
N GLY A 9 5.79 -4.03 4.56
CA GLY A 9 5.14 -4.66 5.68
C GLY A 9 3.68 -5.00 5.36
N HIS A 10 3.19 -6.04 6.01
CA HIS A 10 1.80 -6.46 5.95
C HIS A 10 1.46 -7.19 7.24
N HIS A 11 0.22 -7.01 7.72
CA HIS A 11 -0.45 -7.71 8.84
C HIS A 11 -1.56 -6.82 9.42
N PRO A 12 -1.34 -5.50 9.63
CA PRO A 12 -2.44 -4.60 9.95
C PRO A 12 -3.43 -4.58 8.78
N HIS A 13 -4.70 -4.85 9.06
CA HIS A 13 -5.79 -4.80 8.07
C HIS A 13 -6.16 -3.38 7.62
N VAL A 14 -5.30 -2.41 7.89
CA VAL A 14 -5.48 -0.98 7.61
C VAL A 14 -4.21 -0.43 6.97
N VAL A 15 -4.35 0.62 6.17
CA VAL A 15 -3.22 1.35 5.60
C VAL A 15 -2.44 2.05 6.71
N GLN A 16 -1.12 1.88 6.72
CA GLN A 16 -0.20 2.63 7.56
C GLN A 16 0.70 3.51 6.70
N GLU A 17 1.56 4.28 7.35
CA GLU A 17 2.46 5.24 6.70
C GLU A 17 3.36 4.56 5.65
N VAL A 18 3.63 5.30 4.58
CA VAL A 18 4.73 5.05 3.64
C VAL A 18 5.78 6.10 3.92
N GLU A 19 6.94 5.66 4.40
CA GLU A 19 8.02 6.52 4.88
C GLU A 19 9.23 6.42 3.93
N GLU A 20 9.83 7.57 3.61
CA GLU A 20 11.17 7.62 3.02
C GLU A 20 12.22 7.56 4.14
N TYR A 21 12.94 6.45 4.23
CA TYR A 21 13.92 6.19 5.27
C TYR A 21 15.29 5.86 4.66
N ARG A 22 16.28 6.72 4.93
CA ARG A 22 17.69 6.55 4.50
C ARG A 22 17.86 6.28 2.99
N GLY A 23 17.00 6.87 2.16
CA GLY A 23 17.05 6.72 0.71
C GLY A 23 16.40 5.45 0.16
N GLY A 24 15.66 4.72 1.00
CA GLY A 24 14.73 3.68 0.58
C GLY A 24 13.32 3.95 1.12
N THR A 25 12.33 3.24 0.59
CA THR A 25 10.93 3.40 0.99
C THR A 25 10.50 2.28 1.94
N ILE A 26 9.77 2.60 3.00
CA ILE A 26 9.16 1.65 3.93
C ILE A 26 7.64 1.84 3.88
N ALA A 27 6.90 0.85 3.39
CA ALA A 27 5.45 0.80 3.53
C ALA A 27 5.10 -0.12 4.71
N TYR A 28 4.69 0.43 5.85
CA TYR A 28 4.49 -0.37 7.07
C TYR A 28 3.30 -1.33 6.99
N SER A 29 2.23 -0.91 6.31
CA SER A 29 1.10 -1.76 5.94
C SER A 29 0.32 -1.18 4.78
N LEU A 30 -0.01 -2.04 3.81
CA LEU A 30 -0.85 -1.68 2.67
C LEU A 30 -2.36 -1.85 2.94
N GLY A 31 -2.75 -2.37 4.10
CA GLY A 31 -4.14 -2.71 4.40
C GLY A 31 -4.66 -3.88 3.56
N ASN A 32 -5.98 -3.92 3.38
CA ASN A 32 -6.65 -4.97 2.61
C ASN A 32 -6.76 -4.60 1.12
N PHE A 33 -6.58 -5.60 0.23
CA PHE A 33 -6.87 -5.46 -1.20
C PHE A 33 -8.18 -6.14 -1.57
N VAL A 34 -8.28 -7.44 -1.31
CA VAL A 34 -9.51 -8.25 -1.39
C VAL A 34 -9.57 -9.07 -0.11
N PHE A 35 -10.57 -8.85 0.73
CA PHE A 35 -10.68 -9.51 2.04
C PHE A 35 -12.11 -9.56 2.55
N ASP A 36 -12.44 -10.42 3.52
CA ASP A 36 -13.80 -10.60 4.06
C ASP A 36 -14.15 -9.67 5.24
N GLN A 37 -13.33 -8.64 5.47
CA GLN A 37 -13.52 -7.66 6.54
C GLN A 37 -14.13 -6.35 6.00
N ASN A 38 -15.46 -6.31 5.89
CA ASN A 38 -16.21 -5.09 5.54
C ASN A 38 -16.91 -4.43 6.74
N PHE A 39 -16.63 -4.91 7.96
CA PHE A 39 -17.30 -4.44 9.18
C PHE A 39 -16.85 -3.04 9.63
N SER A 40 -15.76 -2.48 9.07
CA SER A 40 -15.33 -1.09 9.29
C SER A 40 -14.75 -0.47 8.03
N ASP A 41 -14.95 0.85 7.86
CA ASP A 41 -14.39 1.58 6.71
C ASP A 41 -12.86 1.57 6.70
N GLU A 42 -12.23 1.55 7.87
CA GLU A 42 -10.77 1.46 8.01
C GLU A 42 -10.22 0.17 7.39
N THR A 43 -10.91 -0.97 7.57
CA THR A 43 -10.50 -2.27 7.02
C THR A 43 -10.87 -2.47 5.56
N ARG A 44 -11.74 -1.59 5.03
CA ARG A 44 -12.09 -1.52 3.60
C ARG A 44 -11.11 -0.65 2.81
N GLY A 45 -10.36 0.21 3.49
CA GLY A 45 -9.29 0.99 2.88
C GLY A 45 -8.05 0.15 2.59
N GLY A 46 -7.44 0.40 1.43
CA GLY A 46 -6.20 -0.24 1.03
C GLY A 46 -5.31 0.69 0.21
N LEU A 47 -4.07 0.26 0.01
CA LEU A 47 -3.07 0.98 -0.75
C LEU A 47 -2.41 0.01 -1.75
N VAL A 48 -2.46 0.35 -3.03
CA VAL A 48 -1.64 -0.30 -4.06
C VAL A 48 -0.37 0.52 -4.22
N LEU A 49 0.77 -0.11 -3.96
CA LEU A 49 2.09 0.50 -4.15
C LEU A 49 2.61 0.12 -5.55
N GLU A 50 2.69 1.11 -6.44
CA GLU A 50 3.34 0.95 -7.74
C GLU A 50 4.81 1.32 -7.61
N VAL A 51 5.70 0.39 -7.97
CA VAL A 51 7.15 0.57 -7.86
C VAL A 51 7.78 0.40 -9.23
N GLU A 52 8.49 1.43 -9.69
CA GLU A 52 9.27 1.38 -10.91
C GLU A 52 10.74 1.07 -10.57
N VAL A 53 11.26 -0.01 -11.17
CA VAL A 53 12.64 -0.45 -10.98
C VAL A 53 13.39 -0.35 -12.30
N LYS A 54 14.54 0.34 -12.31
CA LYS A 54 15.43 0.44 -13.47
C LYS A 54 16.85 0.09 -13.07
N ASN A 55 17.48 -0.83 -13.82
CA ASN A 55 18.86 -1.28 -13.58
C ASN A 55 19.12 -1.77 -12.14
N GLY A 56 18.12 -2.37 -11.50
CA GLY A 56 18.20 -2.86 -10.11
C GLY A 56 17.89 -1.81 -9.03
N GLU A 57 17.66 -0.55 -9.42
CA GLU A 57 17.35 0.55 -8.50
C GLU A 57 15.86 0.91 -8.55
N VAL A 58 15.28 1.23 -7.39
CA VAL A 58 13.94 1.81 -7.31
C VAL A 58 14.04 3.28 -7.73
N VAL A 59 13.34 3.66 -8.80
CA VAL A 59 13.39 5.02 -9.36
C VAL A 59 12.12 5.82 -9.13
N ARG A 60 11.00 5.14 -8.83
CA ARG A 60 9.72 5.77 -8.54
C ARG A 60 8.88 4.85 -7.67
N VAL A 61 8.23 5.44 -6.67
CA VAL A 61 7.17 4.81 -5.90
C VAL A 61 5.93 5.68 -6.05
N SER A 62 4.77 5.07 -6.29
CA SER A 62 3.50 5.77 -6.43
C SER A 62 2.42 5.05 -5.65
N GLU A 63 1.63 5.83 -4.92
CA GLU A 63 0.57 5.36 -4.05
C GLU A 63 -0.78 5.48 -4.73
N HIS A 64 -1.49 4.36 -4.86
CA HIS A 64 -2.85 4.32 -5.39
C HIS A 64 -3.79 3.85 -4.30
N ARG A 65 -4.62 4.76 -3.78
CA ARG A 65 -5.61 4.40 -2.76
C ARG A 65 -6.74 3.61 -3.40
N ILE A 66 -7.15 2.57 -2.69
CA ILE A 66 -8.31 1.77 -3.04
C ILE A 66 -9.30 1.73 -1.88
N PHE A 67 -10.55 1.47 -2.22
CA PHE A 67 -11.60 1.19 -1.26
C PHE A 67 -12.41 -0.02 -1.71
N MET A 68 -12.63 -0.94 -0.79
CA MET A 68 -13.35 -2.18 -1.06
C MET A 68 -14.86 -1.97 -0.95
N ASN A 69 -15.58 -2.25 -2.04
CA ASN A 69 -17.03 -2.13 -2.09
C ASN A 69 -17.74 -3.29 -1.34
N GLU A 70 -19.07 -3.25 -1.27
CA GLU A 70 -19.89 -4.26 -0.57
C GLU A 70 -19.79 -5.67 -1.15
N SER A 71 -19.28 -5.80 -2.39
CA SER A 71 -19.01 -7.08 -3.06
C SER A 71 -17.57 -7.55 -2.91
N TYR A 72 -16.80 -6.94 -1.99
CA TYR A 72 -15.39 -7.25 -1.73
C TYR A 72 -14.45 -6.98 -2.91
N GLN A 73 -14.83 -6.03 -3.78
CA GLN A 73 -14.02 -5.63 -4.93
C GLN A 73 -13.29 -4.32 -4.64
N PRO A 74 -11.98 -4.23 -4.91
CA PRO A 74 -11.22 -3.00 -4.77
C PRO A 74 -11.57 -2.03 -5.90
N GLU A 75 -11.86 -0.80 -5.53
CA GLU A 75 -12.09 0.32 -6.45
C GLU A 75 -11.02 1.38 -6.22
N LEU A 76 -10.46 1.95 -7.28
CA LEU A 76 -9.57 3.10 -7.16
C LEU A 76 -10.34 4.27 -6.55
N VAL A 77 -9.80 4.85 -5.48
CA VAL A 77 -10.31 6.10 -4.94
C VAL A 77 -9.77 7.22 -5.82
N THR A 78 -10.51 7.53 -6.89
CA THR A 78 -10.26 8.73 -7.69
C THR A 78 -10.81 9.92 -6.91
N GLY A 79 -9.95 10.83 -6.45
CA GLY A 79 -10.39 12.02 -5.72
C GLY A 79 -11.30 12.93 -6.57
N ASN A 80 -12.19 13.66 -5.89
CA ASN A 80 -12.83 14.89 -6.40
C ASN A 80 -11.81 16.04 -6.46
#